data_AF-A0A945V2D4-F1
#
_entry.id   AF-A0A945V2D4-F1
#
_cell.length_a   1.000
_cell.length_b   1.000
_cell.length_c   1.000
_cell.angle_alpha   90.00
_cell.angle_beta   90.00
_cell.angle_gamma   90.00
#
_symmetry.space_group_name_H-M   'P 1'
#
loop_
_entity.id
_entity.type
_entity.pdbx_description
1 polymer ?
#
loop_
_entity_poly.entity_id
_entity_poly.type
_entity_poly.pdbx_seq_one_letter_code
_entity_poly.pdbx_strand_id
1 'polypeptide(L)' 'MGSGSTRPNNADDKMFAAIERGDRGEFKDRKPPKNNNTKVIKAKEAISKKSQEKTEKLKALRLAAEKESKEK' A
#
# COMPACT_ATOMS: atom_id res chain seq x y z
N MET A 1 9.23 15.64 5.07
CA MET A 1 9.36 14.17 5.06
C MET A 1 8.70 13.65 6.33
N GLY A 2 7.56 12.99 6.22
CA GLY A 2 6.77 12.60 7.39
C GLY A 2 5.61 11.71 6.95
N SER A 3 5.94 10.62 6.25
CA SER A 3 4.96 9.61 5.88
C SER A 3 4.54 8.89 7.16
N GLY A 4 3.36 9.24 7.66
CA GLY A 4 2.77 8.73 8.88
C GLY A 4 2.58 7.22 8.86
N SER A 5 3.54 6.51 9.42
CA SER A 5 3.34 5.25 10.14
C SER A 5 4.33 5.24 11.30
N THR A 6 3.92 5.72 12.47
CA THR A 6 4.60 5.43 13.74
C THR A 6 4.57 3.94 14.10
N ARG A 7 3.92 3.12 13.26
CA ARG A 7 3.92 1.67 13.37
C ARG A 7 5.09 1.10 12.55
N PRO A 8 6.00 0.35 13.17
CA PRO A 8 7.12 -0.29 12.47
C PRO A 8 6.60 -1.32 11.46
N ASN A 9 7.06 -1.21 10.20
CA ASN A 9 6.46 -1.95 9.08
C ASN A 9 7.36 -3.08 8.54
N ASN A 10 8.68 -2.97 8.71
CA ASN A 10 9.63 -4.03 8.34
C ASN A 10 10.18 -4.75 9.61
N ALA A 11 11.02 -5.76 9.44
CA ALA A 11 11.57 -6.52 10.56
C ALA A 11 12.55 -5.69 11.41
N ASP A 12 13.37 -4.87 10.75
CA ASP A 12 14.40 -4.05 11.38
C ASP A 12 13.76 -2.93 12.24
N ASP A 13 12.77 -2.22 11.71
CA ASP A 13 11.96 -1.19 12.41
C ASP A 13 11.32 -1.79 13.67
N LYS A 14 10.80 -3.02 13.57
CA LYS A 14 10.16 -3.71 14.70
C LYS A 14 11.19 -4.12 15.75
N MET A 15 12.39 -4.50 15.31
CA MET A 15 13.51 -4.83 16.20
C MET A 15 13.99 -3.58 16.94
N PHE A 16 14.24 -2.47 16.23
CA PHE A 16 14.60 -1.19 16.84
C PHE A 16 13.53 -0.72 17.83
N ALA A 17 12.25 -0.77 17.45
CA ALA A 17 11.14 -0.42 18.35
C ALA A 17 10.97 -1.38 19.54
N ALA A 18 11.41 -2.64 19.44
CA ALA A 18 11.42 -3.58 20.57
C ALA A 18 12.57 -3.25 21.53
N ILE A 19 13.76 -2.96 21.00
CA ILE A 19 14.94 -2.52 21.76
C ILE A 19 14.65 -1.20 22.49
N GLU A 20 14.05 -0.21 21.82
CA GLU A 20 13.64 1.07 22.42
C GLU A 20 12.63 0.91 23.55
N ARG A 21 11.75 -0.10 23.47
CA ARG A 21 10.79 -0.45 24.54
C ARG A 21 11.40 -1.27 25.67
N GLY A 22 12.69 -1.60 25.61
CA GLY A 22 13.39 -2.40 26.62
C GLY A 22 13.12 -3.91 26.54
N ASP A 23 12.50 -4.38 25.46
CA ASP A 23 12.21 -5.80 25.23
C ASP A 23 13.48 -6.49 24.70
N ARG A 24 14.29 -7.03 25.62
CA ARG A 24 15.59 -7.68 25.35
C ARG A 24 15.49 -9.19 25.11
N GLY A 25 14.29 -9.73 24.94
CA GLY A 25 14.09 -11.15 24.61
C GLY A 25 14.55 -11.48 23.18
N GLU A 26 14.49 -12.77 22.81
CA GLU A 26 14.66 -13.19 21.42
C GLU A 26 13.58 -12.52 20.55
N PHE A 27 13.99 -11.53 19.76
CA PHE A 27 13.09 -10.82 18.85
C PHE A 27 12.49 -11.81 17.83
N LYS A 28 11.17 -12.01 17.90
CA LYS A 28 10.42 -12.84 16.96
C LYS A 28 9.59 -11.93 16.05
N ASP A 29 10.01 -11.76 14.80
CA ASP A 29 9.16 -11.15 13.77
C ASP A 29 8.00 -12.12 13.45
N ARG A 30 6.96 -12.08 14.29
CA ARG A 30 5.71 -12.82 14.08
C ARG A 30 5.02 -12.23 12.86
N LYS A 31 5.40 -12.70 11.68
CA LYS A 31 4.64 -12.46 10.46
C LYS A 31 3.30 -13.18 10.63
N PRO A 32 2.15 -12.47 10.54
CA PRO A 32 0.87 -13.15 10.57
C PRO A 32 0.85 -14.18 9.43
N PRO A 33 0.23 -15.36 9.65
CA PRO A 33 0.12 -16.36 8.60
C PRO A 33 -0.54 -15.72 7.38
N LYS A 34 0.03 -15.95 6.19
CA LYS A 34 -0.56 -15.44 4.95
C LYS A 34 -1.99 -15.97 4.87
N ASN A 35 -2.95 -15.06 4.71
CA ASN A 35 -4.34 -15.47 4.56
C ASN A 35 -4.50 -16.15 3.19
N ASN A 36 -4.56 -17.48 3.18
CA ASN A 36 -4.71 -18.28 1.96
C ASN A 36 -6.17 -18.34 1.46
N ASN A 37 -7.08 -17.55 2.04
CA ASN A 37 -8.46 -17.47 1.58
C ASN A 37 -8.53 -16.76 0.21
N THR A 38 -8.42 -17.58 -0.83
CA THR A 38 -8.41 -17.17 -2.23
C THR A 38 -9.62 -16.32 -2.63
N LYS A 39 -10.79 -16.53 -2.00
CA LYS A 39 -12.01 -15.75 -2.28
C LYS A 39 -11.84 -14.29 -1.85
N VAL A 40 -11.32 -14.05 -0.65
CA VAL A 40 -11.11 -12.69 -0.10
C VAL A 40 -10.02 -11.96 -0.88
N ILE A 41 -8.95 -12.66 -1.26
CA ILE A 41 -7.87 -12.09 -2.08
C ILE A 41 -8.42 -11.63 -3.43
N LYS A 42 -9.10 -12.53 -4.17
CA LYS A 42 -9.68 -12.21 -5.49
C LYS A 42 -10.68 -11.06 -5.42
N ALA A 43 -11.49 -10.98 -4.36
CA ALA A 43 -12.43 -9.88 -4.15
C ALA A 43 -11.70 -8.52 -4.00
N LYS A 44 -10.62 -8.48 -3.22
CA LYS A 44 -9.81 -7.25 -3.06
C LYS A 44 -9.11 -6.85 -4.36
N GLU A 45 -8.56 -7.82 -5.10
CA GLU A 45 -7.93 -7.57 -6.40
C GLU A 45 -8.93 -7.03 -7.44
N ALA A 46 -10.17 -7.53 -7.44
CA ALA A 46 -11.21 -7.01 -8.33
C ALA A 46 -11.56 -5.56 -8.01
N ILE A 47 -11.62 -5.18 -6.73
CA ILE A 47 -11.87 -3.81 -6.30
C ILE A 47 -10.70 -2.90 -6.72
N SER A 48 -9.46 -3.32 -6.50
CA SER A 48 -8.29 -2.52 -6.87
C SER A 48 -8.21 -2.30 -8.39
N LYS A 49 -8.46 -3.34 -9.19
CA LYS A 49 -8.49 -3.24 -10.66
C LYS A 49 -9.54 -2.26 -11.15
N LYS A 50 -10.77 -2.33 -10.64
CA LYS A 50 -11.83 -1.38 -10.99
C LYS A 50 -11.46 0.07 -10.63
N SER A 51 -10.78 0.27 -9.49
CA SER A 51 -10.30 1.60 -9.11
C SER A 51 -9.23 2.10 -10.08
N GLN A 52 -8.26 1.26 -10.43
CA GLN A 52 -7.20 1.59 -11.38
C GLN A 52 -7.77 1.95 -12.75
N GLU A 53 -8.67 1.13 -13.30
CA GLU A 53 -9.33 1.39 -14.59
C GLU A 53 -10.04 2.75 -14.62
N LYS A 54 -10.76 3.11 -13.54
CA LYS A 54 -11.41 4.43 -13.45
C LYS A 54 -10.39 5.56 -13.46
N THR A 55 -9.28 5.41 -12.73
CA THR A 55 -8.23 6.43 -12.71
C THR A 55 -7.53 6.58 -14.05
N GLU A 56 -7.30 5.48 -14.77
CA GLU A 56 -6.69 5.48 -16.10
C GLU A 56 -7.60 6.17 -17.11
N LYS A 57 -8.91 5.86 -17.10
CA LYS A 57 -9.90 6.56 -17.94
C LYS A 57 -9.92 8.07 -17.67
N LEU A 58 -9.91 8.48 -16.41
CA LEU A 58 -9.87 9.89 -16.04
C LEU A 58 -8.57 10.57 -16.50
N LYS A 59 -7.42 9.88 -16.39
CA LYS A 59 -6.13 10.39 -16.90
C LYS A 59 -6.17 10.56 -18.42
N ALA A 60 -6.71 9.59 -19.15
CA ALA A 60 -6.85 9.66 -20.60
C ALA A 60 -7.72 10.85 -21.04
N LEU A 61 -8.86 11.07 -20.36
CA LEU A 61 -9.72 12.22 -20.63
C LEU A 61 -9.03 13.56 -20.35
N ARG A 62 -8.27 13.66 -19.26
CA ARG A 62 -7.48 14.87 -18.95
C ARG A 62 -6.42 15.14 -20.01
N LEU A 63 -5.70 14.11 -20.44
CA LEU A 63 -4.68 14.24 -21.49
C LEU A 63 -5.30 14.65 -22.84
N ALA A 64 -6.50 14.15 -23.18
CA ALA A 64 -7.23 14.57 -24.36
C ALA A 64 -7.63 16.05 -24.27
N ALA A 65 -8.23 16.46 -23.15
CA ALA A 65 -8.61 17.86 -22.91
C ALA A 65 -7.40 18.81 -22.93
N GLU A 66 -6.26 18.41 -22.38
CA GLU A 66 -5.02 19.20 -22.42
C GLU A 66 -4.51 19.40 -23.86
N LYS A 67 -4.64 18.38 -24.72
CA LYS A 67 -4.28 18.51 -26.15
C LYS A 67 -5.21 19.46 -26.87
N GLU A 68 -6.52 19.28 -26.72
CA GLU A 68 -7.53 20.17 -27.32
C GLU A 68 -7.38 21.63 -26.86
N SER A 69 -6.99 21.86 -25.59
CA SER A 69 -6.72 23.21 -25.08
C SER A 69 -5.44 23.85 -25.61
N LYS A 70 -4.48 23.04 -26.08
CA LYS A 70 -3.23 23.52 -26.68
C LYS A 70 -3.33 23.74 -28.19
N GLU A 71 -4.32 23.10 -28.83
CA GLU A 71 -4.60 23.23 -30.26
C GLU A 71 -5.55 24.41 -30.58
N LYS A 72 -6.24 24.95 -29.56
CA LYS A 72 -6.99 26.23 -29.63
C LYS A 72 -6.10 27.42 -29.33
#